data_AF-A0A7S4CTH2-F1
#
_entry.id   AF-A0A7S4CTH2-F1
#
_cell.length_a   1.000
_cell.length_b   1.000
_cell.length_c   1.000
_cell.angle_alpha   90.00
_cell.angle_beta   90.00
_cell.angle_gamma   90.00
#
_symmetry.space_group_name_H-M   'P 1'
#
loop_
_entity.id
_entity.type
_entity.pdbx_description
1 polymer ?
#
loop_
_entity_poly.entity_id
_entity_poly.type
_entity_poly.pdbx_seq_one_letter_code
_entity_poly.pdbx_strand_id
1 'polypeptide(L)'
;DNAREHSGIRQVPVQSSAAARPLPRDRGAAALRSAADADGAVPVHSPQFSSSGYPKLELCMRRWDTLNATDLVPRGEPPTLIFIRYPGSNILEPMFYAIKSMAKDLGFEVVRNFETPGMDIKFRIVVNFEEPNGMFIENNPGPEAREQQALERREQRYHHSFTMCPHSAEWVNRRIGGCHRTPMWQAIPEPLIPRFTPLKDRKFDIMYMSSFTINGPVRLALTEVFPSFNYRWVTDRRIPGFAPKVHATDFRKSLRRRLMVTSRSRMALIVNAVFYDNPSQHMHEFQGRPILRSHPAFHQFVDVSKGRPPALKSMLAVPQLKSRTFEAAMCGALMMVFNDGSNIIEKYYEPDTEFIYWYNHTDLKQKMDDVVARPHVYE
;
A
#
# COMPACT_ATOMS: atom_id res chain seq x y z
N ASP A 1 -55.60 34.22 -35.67
CA ASP A 1 -54.60 33.87 -34.65
C ASP A 1 -53.48 33.04 -35.22
N ASN A 2 -52.25 33.48 -34.90
CA ASN A 2 -50.93 32.95 -35.26
C ASN A 2 -50.41 33.17 -36.69
N ALA A 3 -49.71 34.29 -36.86
CA ALA A 3 -48.70 34.51 -37.89
C ALA A 3 -47.36 34.88 -37.24
N ARG A 4 -46.29 34.39 -37.87
CA ARG A 4 -44.88 34.45 -37.50
C ARG A 4 -44.30 35.86 -37.60
N GLU A 5 -43.41 36.24 -36.69
CA GLU A 5 -42.36 37.22 -36.96
C GLU A 5 -41.00 36.75 -36.43
N HIS A 6 -40.02 36.73 -37.33
CA HIS A 6 -38.62 36.44 -37.09
C HIS A 6 -37.90 37.72 -36.63
N SER A 7 -37.22 37.69 -35.49
CA SER A 7 -36.30 38.74 -35.07
C SER A 7 -34.85 38.32 -35.33
N GLY A 8 -34.17 39.12 -36.16
CA GLY A 8 -32.75 39.01 -36.42
C GLY A 8 -31.92 39.65 -35.31
N ILE A 9 -30.77 39.05 -35.01
CA ILE A 9 -29.73 39.67 -34.17
C ILE A 9 -28.47 39.81 -35.02
N ARG A 10 -28.05 41.07 -35.17
CA ARG A 10 -26.83 41.55 -35.84
C ARG A 10 -25.58 41.05 -35.13
N GLN A 11 -24.62 40.56 -35.91
CA GLN A 11 -23.24 40.36 -35.46
C GLN A 11 -22.49 41.70 -35.47
N VAL A 12 -21.80 41.99 -34.36
CA VAL A 12 -20.87 43.11 -34.19
C VAL A 12 -19.45 42.58 -34.43
N PRO A 13 -18.59 43.27 -35.20
CA PRO A 13 -17.21 42.86 -35.37
C PRO A 13 -16.35 43.38 -34.21
N VAL A 14 -15.65 42.47 -33.52
CA VAL A 14 -14.61 42.83 -32.56
C VAL A 14 -13.27 42.96 -33.32
N GLN A 15 -12.76 44.19 -33.36
CA GLN A 15 -11.36 44.48 -33.67
C GLN A 15 -10.49 44.05 -32.48
N SER A 16 -9.39 43.33 -32.72
CA SER A 16 -8.25 43.32 -31.80
C SER A 16 -6.93 43.37 -32.58
N SER A 17 -6.26 44.51 -32.46
CA SER A 17 -4.86 44.71 -32.75
C SER A 17 -3.99 43.98 -31.73
N ALA A 18 -2.83 43.48 -32.19
CA ALA A 18 -1.51 43.66 -31.59
C ALA A 18 -0.55 42.59 -32.14
N ALA A 19 0.46 43.06 -32.86
CA ALA A 19 1.54 42.27 -33.39
C ALA A 19 2.40 41.68 -32.25
N ALA A 20 2.52 40.36 -32.21
CA ALA A 20 3.54 39.67 -31.41
C ALA A 20 4.78 39.41 -32.28
N ARG A 21 5.94 39.88 -31.80
CA ARG A 21 7.27 39.64 -32.41
C ARG A 21 7.59 38.14 -32.44
N PRO A 22 8.25 37.63 -33.50
CA PRO A 22 8.67 36.23 -33.55
C PRO A 22 9.88 36.01 -32.62
N LEU A 23 9.80 34.96 -31.80
CA LEU A 23 10.93 34.44 -31.04
C LEU A 23 11.87 33.64 -31.97
N PRO A 24 13.19 33.71 -31.77
CA PRO A 24 14.15 33.06 -32.66
C PRO A 24 14.11 31.54 -32.52
N ARG A 25 14.12 30.87 -33.68
CA ARG A 25 14.41 29.45 -33.84
C ARG A 25 15.92 29.24 -33.72
N ASP A 26 16.36 28.52 -32.71
CA ASP A 26 17.62 27.76 -32.72
C ASP A 26 17.34 26.40 -32.06
N ARG A 27 17.44 25.30 -32.84
CA ARG A 27 18.63 24.49 -33.08
C ARG A 27 19.15 23.83 -31.80
N GLY A 28 18.68 22.61 -31.57
CA GLY A 28 19.15 21.74 -30.49
C GLY A 28 18.46 20.38 -30.46
N ALA A 29 18.19 19.77 -31.61
CA ALA A 29 17.71 18.40 -31.71
C ALA A 29 18.89 17.49 -32.08
N ALA A 30 19.64 17.03 -31.09
CA ALA A 30 20.55 15.90 -31.22
C ALA A 30 20.89 15.34 -29.83
N ALA A 31 20.94 14.01 -29.73
CA ALA A 31 21.39 13.20 -28.59
C ALA A 31 20.38 12.97 -27.42
N LEU A 32 19.29 12.28 -27.73
CA LEU A 32 18.59 11.40 -26.77
C LEU A 32 18.25 10.08 -27.49
N ARG A 33 19.27 9.24 -27.70
CA ARG A 33 19.12 7.83 -28.06
C ARG A 33 20.19 7.01 -27.34
N SER A 34 19.77 5.84 -26.84
CA SER A 34 20.52 4.80 -26.13
C SER A 34 20.85 5.04 -24.65
N ALA A 35 19.93 4.60 -23.79
CA ALA A 35 20.23 4.04 -22.46
C ALA A 35 19.11 3.07 -22.02
N ALA A 36 18.56 2.36 -23.00
CA ALA A 36 17.83 1.11 -22.80
C ALA A 36 18.76 0.03 -23.35
N ASP A 37 18.89 -1.09 -22.63
CA ASP A 37 19.76 -2.24 -22.92
C ASP A 37 21.19 -2.12 -22.37
N ALA A 38 21.28 -2.25 -21.04
CA ALA A 38 22.46 -2.79 -20.36
C ALA A 38 22.08 -3.38 -18.99
N ASP A 39 21.05 -4.23 -18.93
CA ASP A 39 20.89 -5.17 -17.81
C ASP A 39 21.78 -6.39 -18.11
N GLY A 40 23.08 -6.22 -17.85
CA GLY A 40 24.04 -7.33 -17.84
C GLY A 40 23.70 -8.27 -16.68
N ALA A 41 23.59 -9.56 -17.00
CA ALA A 41 23.49 -10.62 -16.00
C ALA A 41 24.71 -10.55 -15.06
N VAL A 42 24.47 -10.15 -13.81
CA VAL A 42 25.48 -10.21 -12.75
C VAL A 42 25.51 -11.65 -12.23
N PRO A 43 26.66 -12.33 -12.21
CA PRO A 43 26.75 -13.67 -11.64
C PRO A 43 26.43 -13.62 -10.15
N VAL A 44 25.51 -14.49 -9.73
CA VAL A 44 25.12 -14.66 -8.33
C VAL A 44 26.26 -15.38 -7.62
N HIS A 45 27.18 -14.62 -7.04
CA HIS A 45 28.01 -15.14 -5.96
C HIS A 45 27.20 -15.05 -4.66
N SER A 46 26.91 -16.20 -4.05
CA SER A 46 26.31 -16.28 -2.71
C SER A 46 27.29 -15.70 -1.68
N PRO A 47 27.01 -14.53 -1.09
CA PRO A 47 27.89 -13.99 -0.06
C PRO A 47 27.47 -14.58 1.29
N GLN A 48 28.43 -15.10 2.05
CA GLN A 48 28.22 -15.36 3.46
C GLN A 48 28.21 -14.00 4.18
N PHE A 49 27.05 -13.53 4.63
CA PHE A 49 26.92 -12.33 5.45
C PHE A 49 26.60 -12.71 6.89
N SER A 50 27.31 -12.10 7.85
CA SER A 50 26.99 -12.19 9.27
C SER A 50 25.84 -11.24 9.61
N SER A 51 24.82 -11.76 10.29
CA SER A 51 23.59 -11.08 10.73
C SER A 51 23.77 -9.97 11.78
N SER A 52 25.01 -9.55 12.06
CA SER A 52 25.37 -8.70 13.21
C SER A 52 25.01 -7.22 13.08
N GLY A 53 24.22 -6.80 12.09
CA GLY A 53 23.87 -5.40 11.84
C GLY A 53 22.41 -5.02 12.07
N TYR A 54 21.48 -5.97 12.28
CA TYR A 54 20.04 -5.67 12.33
C TYR A 54 19.28 -6.53 13.35
N PRO A 55 19.28 -6.17 14.64
CA PRO A 55 18.58 -6.91 15.70
C PRO A 55 17.07 -7.11 15.45
N LYS A 56 16.45 -6.25 14.63
CA LYS A 56 15.01 -6.30 14.31
C LYS A 56 14.67 -6.89 12.93
N LEU A 57 15.62 -7.00 11.99
CA LEU A 57 15.46 -7.92 10.85
C LEU A 57 15.34 -9.35 11.37
N GLU A 58 16.12 -9.64 12.42
CA GLU A 58 16.01 -10.86 13.21
C GLU A 58 14.66 -10.98 13.93
N LEU A 59 14.00 -9.88 14.34
CA LEU A 59 12.66 -9.93 14.96
C LEU A 59 11.54 -10.20 13.93
N CYS A 60 11.66 -9.60 12.73
CA CYS A 60 10.81 -9.87 11.57
C CYS A 60 10.93 -11.33 11.10
N MET A 61 12.14 -11.91 11.17
CA MET A 61 12.41 -13.32 10.88
C MET A 61 12.04 -14.24 12.05
N ARG A 62 12.32 -13.88 13.30
CA ARG A 62 12.02 -14.71 14.48
C ARG A 62 10.52 -14.92 14.68
N ARG A 63 9.66 -13.94 14.37
CA ARG A 63 8.19 -14.17 14.40
C ARG A 63 7.71 -15.10 13.27
N TRP A 64 8.47 -15.15 12.19
CA TRP A 64 8.26 -16.09 11.10
C TRP A 64 8.75 -17.49 11.48
N ASP A 65 9.86 -17.59 12.21
CA ASP A 65 10.36 -18.84 12.79
C ASP A 65 9.46 -19.37 13.93
N THR A 66 8.69 -18.50 14.60
CA THR A 66 7.67 -18.92 15.58
C THR A 66 6.35 -19.39 14.95
N LEU A 67 6.13 -19.20 13.64
CA LEU A 67 5.14 -19.97 12.91
C LEU A 67 5.74 -21.36 12.74
N ASN A 68 5.62 -22.16 13.79
CA ASN A 68 6.04 -23.55 13.78
C ASN A 68 5.33 -24.21 12.59
N ALA A 69 6.08 -24.73 11.63
CA ALA A 69 5.49 -25.44 10.49
C ALA A 69 4.60 -26.60 10.96
N THR A 70 4.87 -27.13 12.14
CA THR A 70 4.07 -28.13 12.85
C THR A 70 2.71 -27.62 13.35
N ASP A 71 2.49 -26.32 13.44
CA ASP A 71 1.18 -25.71 13.75
C ASP A 71 0.30 -25.58 12.51
N LEU A 72 0.89 -25.61 11.31
CA LEU A 72 0.18 -25.55 10.02
C LEU A 72 -0.18 -26.94 9.48
N VAL A 73 0.39 -28.00 10.05
CA VAL A 73 0.33 -29.36 9.51
C VAL A 73 -0.07 -30.33 10.63
N PRO A 74 -1.21 -31.04 10.53
CA PRO A 74 -1.55 -32.13 11.43
C PRO A 74 -0.38 -33.12 11.52
N ARG A 75 0.04 -33.46 12.76
CA ARG A 75 1.13 -34.42 12.98
C ARG A 75 0.76 -35.78 12.35
N GLY A 76 1.57 -36.25 11.40
CA GLY A 76 1.52 -37.64 10.91
C GLY A 76 1.25 -37.83 9.42
N GLU A 77 0.97 -36.78 8.64
CA GLU A 77 0.79 -36.92 7.18
C GLU A 77 2.01 -36.40 6.40
N PRO A 78 2.46 -37.10 5.34
CA PRO A 78 3.54 -36.63 4.49
C PRO A 78 3.10 -35.40 3.68
N PRO A 79 3.91 -34.33 3.63
CA PRO A 79 3.56 -33.10 2.93
C PRO A 79 3.46 -33.38 1.42
N THR A 80 2.38 -32.93 0.77
CA THR A 80 2.20 -33.19 -0.68
C THR A 80 1.92 -31.93 -1.50
N LEU A 81 1.04 -31.01 -1.07
CA LEU A 81 0.72 -29.82 -1.87
C LEU A 81 0.09 -28.67 -1.06
N ILE A 82 0.63 -27.46 -1.17
CA ILE A 82 0.04 -26.20 -0.68
C ILE A 82 -0.43 -25.38 -1.89
N PHE A 83 -1.73 -25.13 -1.97
CA PHE A 83 -2.25 -24.13 -2.89
C PHE A 83 -2.14 -22.74 -2.27
N ILE A 84 -1.66 -21.75 -3.02
CA ILE A 84 -1.70 -20.34 -2.60
C ILE A 84 -2.40 -19.48 -3.65
N ARG A 85 -3.52 -18.88 -3.22
CA ARG A 85 -4.25 -17.90 -4.02
C ARG A 85 -3.78 -16.49 -3.71
N TYR A 86 -3.42 -15.75 -4.76
CA TYR A 86 -3.09 -14.33 -4.72
C TYR A 86 -3.94 -13.55 -5.72
N PRO A 87 -4.87 -12.71 -5.26
CA PRO A 87 -5.60 -11.81 -6.16
C PRO A 87 -4.66 -10.68 -6.63
N GLY A 88 -4.06 -10.88 -7.81
CA GLY A 88 -3.62 -9.81 -8.72
C GLY A 88 -2.58 -8.78 -8.22
N SER A 89 -1.31 -8.97 -8.60
CA SER A 89 -0.41 -7.94 -9.16
C SER A 89 1.03 -8.49 -9.24
N ASN A 90 1.80 -8.06 -10.24
CA ASN A 90 3.22 -8.43 -10.38
C ASN A 90 4.09 -7.94 -9.20
N ILE A 91 3.54 -7.08 -8.33
CA ILE A 91 4.22 -6.52 -7.15
C ILE A 91 4.49 -7.60 -6.08
N LEU A 92 3.74 -8.70 -6.10
CA LEU A 92 3.76 -9.72 -5.04
C LEU A 92 4.54 -10.99 -5.44
N GLU A 93 5.08 -11.01 -6.65
CA GLU A 93 5.85 -12.15 -7.17
C GLU A 93 7.04 -12.56 -6.28
N PRO A 94 7.83 -11.62 -5.72
CA PRO A 94 8.92 -11.97 -4.79
C PRO A 94 8.46 -12.68 -3.52
N MET A 95 7.25 -12.38 -3.03
CA MET A 95 6.69 -13.08 -1.86
C MET A 95 6.18 -14.48 -2.20
N PHE A 96 5.60 -14.66 -3.39
CA PHE A 96 5.27 -16.00 -3.86
C PHE A 96 6.51 -16.89 -3.87
N TYR A 97 7.66 -16.37 -4.33
CA TYR A 97 8.91 -17.10 -4.29
C TYR A 97 9.42 -17.35 -2.87
N ALA A 98 9.32 -16.37 -1.97
CA ALA A 98 9.69 -16.57 -0.56
C ALA A 98 8.85 -17.70 0.08
N ILE A 99 7.54 -17.64 -0.07
CA ILE A 99 6.64 -18.64 0.50
C ILE A 99 6.80 -19.99 -0.18
N LYS A 100 7.03 -20.02 -1.51
CA LYS A 100 7.36 -21.23 -2.25
C LYS A 100 8.67 -21.86 -1.76
N SER A 101 9.70 -21.06 -1.52
CA SER A 101 10.98 -21.54 -1.00
C SER A 101 10.80 -22.22 0.35
N MET A 102 10.12 -21.55 1.28
CA MET A 102 9.90 -22.13 2.60
C MET A 102 9.00 -23.36 2.58
N ALA A 103 7.92 -23.32 1.80
CA ALA A 103 7.04 -24.46 1.65
C ALA A 103 7.84 -25.67 1.13
N LYS A 104 8.76 -25.44 0.18
CA LYS A 104 9.69 -26.47 -0.29
C LYS A 104 10.62 -26.98 0.81
N ASP A 105 11.16 -26.09 1.64
CA ASP A 105 12.00 -26.48 2.79
C ASP A 105 11.23 -27.33 3.81
N LEU A 106 9.91 -27.16 3.86
CA LEU A 106 8.97 -27.95 4.67
C LEU A 106 8.41 -29.19 3.95
N GLY A 107 8.94 -29.51 2.76
CA GLY A 107 8.52 -30.67 1.96
C GLY A 107 7.23 -30.49 1.16
N PHE A 108 6.69 -29.27 1.08
CA PHE A 108 5.50 -28.97 0.29
C PHE A 108 5.83 -28.50 -1.13
N GLU A 109 5.04 -28.96 -2.09
CA GLU A 109 4.97 -28.34 -3.40
C GLU A 109 3.95 -27.20 -3.40
N VAL A 110 4.29 -26.06 -4.01
CA VAL A 110 3.41 -24.87 -4.05
C VAL A 110 2.85 -24.64 -5.44
N VAL A 111 1.52 -24.57 -5.53
CA VAL A 111 0.79 -24.29 -6.78
C VAL A 111 0.12 -22.92 -6.72
N ARG A 112 0.25 -22.16 -7.80
CA ARG A 112 -0.17 -20.75 -7.90
C ARG A 112 -1.50 -20.61 -8.64
N ASN A 113 -2.44 -19.88 -8.05
CA ASN A 113 -3.60 -19.20 -8.67
C ASN A 113 -4.61 -20.02 -9.48
N PHE A 114 -4.29 -21.24 -9.95
CA PHE A 114 -5.21 -22.09 -10.68
C PHE A 114 -5.10 -23.50 -10.11
N GLU A 115 -6.21 -24.00 -9.56
CA GLU A 115 -6.35 -25.42 -9.27
C GLU A 115 -6.46 -26.12 -10.63
N THR A 116 -5.51 -27.00 -10.95
CA THR A 116 -5.68 -27.90 -12.08
C THR A 116 -6.68 -28.98 -11.66
N PRO A 117 -7.76 -29.22 -12.43
CA PRO A 117 -8.67 -30.32 -12.14
C PRO A 117 -7.91 -31.63 -11.98
N GLY A 118 -8.18 -32.37 -10.90
CA GLY A 118 -7.51 -33.65 -10.60
C GLY A 118 -6.32 -33.58 -9.65
N MET A 119 -5.93 -32.39 -9.16
CA MET A 119 -4.93 -32.30 -8.08
C MET A 119 -5.53 -32.67 -6.73
N ASP A 120 -4.90 -33.59 -6.02
CA ASP A 120 -5.23 -33.95 -4.62
C ASP A 120 -4.64 -32.90 -3.65
N ILE A 121 -5.30 -31.74 -3.56
CA ILE A 121 -4.86 -30.65 -2.69
C ILE A 121 -5.21 -30.98 -1.23
N LYS A 122 -4.20 -31.41 -0.46
CA LYS A 122 -4.34 -31.68 0.99
C LYS A 122 -4.46 -30.40 1.82
N PHE A 123 -3.71 -29.36 1.49
CA PHE A 123 -3.73 -28.09 2.23
C PHE A 123 -3.93 -26.89 1.31
N ARG A 124 -4.82 -26.00 1.73
CA ARG A 124 -5.21 -24.80 1.00
C ARG A 124 -4.89 -23.60 1.87
N ILE A 125 -3.90 -22.81 1.48
CA ILE A 125 -3.52 -21.60 2.20
C ILE A 125 -3.89 -20.40 1.32
N VAL A 126 -4.43 -19.35 1.92
CA VAL A 126 -4.60 -18.08 1.21
C VAL A 126 -3.77 -17.01 1.87
N VAL A 127 -3.23 -16.10 1.07
CA VAL A 127 -2.53 -14.93 1.58
C VAL A 127 -3.20 -13.69 0.99
N ASN A 128 -3.73 -12.84 1.86
CA ASN A 128 -4.50 -11.67 1.48
C ASN A 128 -3.88 -10.37 2.00
N PHE A 129 -3.45 -9.51 1.07
CA PHE A 129 -2.86 -8.21 1.37
C PHE A 129 -3.82 -7.04 1.13
N GLU A 130 -5.02 -7.33 0.64
CA GLU A 130 -6.02 -6.33 0.34
C GLU A 130 -7.08 -6.21 1.43
N GLU A 131 -6.94 -6.90 2.56
CA GLU A 131 -7.90 -6.77 3.66
C GLU A 131 -7.69 -5.48 4.46
N PRO A 132 -8.77 -4.87 4.96
CA PRO A 132 -10.17 -5.30 4.92
C PRO A 132 -10.89 -4.95 3.60
N ASN A 133 -10.27 -4.22 2.67
CA ASN A 133 -10.91 -3.83 1.40
C ASN A 133 -11.45 -5.04 0.60
N GLY A 134 -10.71 -6.15 0.56
CA GLY A 134 -11.17 -7.40 -0.05
C GLY A 134 -12.42 -8.00 0.62
N MET A 135 -12.64 -7.75 1.91
CA MET A 135 -13.87 -8.17 2.60
C MET A 135 -15.08 -7.33 2.19
N PHE A 136 -14.84 -6.08 1.77
CA PHE A 136 -15.87 -5.16 1.29
C PHE A 136 -16.22 -5.41 -0.18
N ILE A 137 -15.23 -5.62 -1.04
CA ILE A 137 -15.43 -5.74 -2.50
C ILE A 137 -16.01 -7.09 -2.93
N GLU A 138 -15.60 -8.20 -2.29
CA GLU A 138 -15.99 -9.55 -2.75
C GLU A 138 -17.41 -9.96 -2.33
N ASN A 139 -18.07 -9.18 -1.49
CA ASN A 139 -19.39 -9.50 -0.97
C ASN A 139 -20.36 -8.39 -1.37
N ASN A 140 -21.36 -8.78 -2.15
CA ASN A 140 -22.63 -8.08 -2.27
C ASN A 140 -23.61 -8.78 -1.32
N PRO A 141 -23.60 -8.54 0.00
CA PRO A 141 -24.47 -9.30 0.86
C PRO A 141 -25.82 -8.58 0.94
N GLY A 142 -26.88 -9.36 0.75
CA GLY A 142 -28.17 -9.02 1.32
C GLY A 142 -28.11 -9.10 2.87
N PRO A 143 -29.16 -9.59 3.54
CA PRO A 143 -29.24 -9.65 5.01
C PRO A 143 -28.01 -10.26 5.70
N GLU A 144 -27.70 -9.86 6.95
CA GLU A 144 -26.55 -10.29 7.76
C GLU A 144 -26.28 -11.82 7.75
N ALA A 145 -27.33 -12.64 7.73
CA ALA A 145 -27.21 -14.09 7.63
C ALA A 145 -26.50 -14.55 6.34
N ARG A 146 -26.67 -13.84 5.23
CA ARG A 146 -25.97 -14.12 3.96
C ARG A 146 -24.50 -13.76 4.05
N GLU A 147 -24.14 -12.73 4.81
CA GLU A 147 -22.74 -12.34 5.02
C GLU A 147 -22.01 -13.38 5.90
N GLN A 148 -22.64 -13.84 6.98
CA GLN A 148 -22.07 -14.89 7.82
C GLN A 148 -21.85 -16.17 7.01
N GLN A 149 -22.85 -16.61 6.25
CA GLN A 149 -22.73 -17.80 5.41
C GLN A 149 -21.69 -17.61 4.29
N ALA A 150 -21.55 -16.40 3.74
CA ALA A 150 -20.52 -16.09 2.75
C ALA A 150 -19.12 -16.14 3.36
N LEU A 151 -18.94 -15.60 4.57
CA LEU A 151 -17.69 -15.67 5.32
C LEU A 151 -17.32 -17.11 5.64
N GLU A 152 -18.25 -17.89 6.22
CA GLU A 152 -18.04 -19.31 6.51
C GLU A 152 -17.66 -20.10 5.26
N ARG A 153 -18.42 -19.93 4.16
CA ARG A 153 -18.06 -20.57 2.88
C ARG A 153 -16.72 -20.13 2.33
N ARG A 154 -16.29 -18.89 2.58
CA ARG A 154 -14.99 -18.39 2.13
C ARG A 154 -13.87 -19.01 2.97
N GLU A 155 -14.01 -19.03 4.29
CA GLU A 155 -13.01 -19.59 5.18
C GLU A 155 -12.93 -21.12 5.06
N GLN A 156 -14.05 -21.83 4.83
CA GLN A 156 -14.07 -23.27 4.56
C GLN A 156 -13.32 -23.69 3.29
N ARG A 157 -13.05 -22.77 2.34
CA ARG A 157 -12.24 -23.09 1.15
C ARG A 157 -10.76 -23.25 1.45
N TYR A 158 -10.31 -22.72 2.59
CA TYR A 158 -8.91 -22.70 2.96
C TYR A 158 -8.75 -23.41 4.29
N HIS A 159 -7.64 -24.11 4.47
CA HIS A 159 -7.26 -24.65 5.77
C HIS A 159 -6.74 -23.53 6.67
N HIS A 160 -6.05 -22.55 6.07
CA HIS A 160 -5.52 -21.39 6.79
C HIS A 160 -5.46 -20.14 5.90
N SER A 161 -5.50 -18.97 6.53
CA SER A 161 -5.46 -17.68 5.84
C SER A 161 -4.47 -16.74 6.51
N PHE A 162 -3.52 -16.21 5.75
CA PHE A 162 -2.68 -15.12 6.21
C PHE A 162 -3.21 -13.78 5.70
N THR A 163 -3.17 -12.76 6.56
CA THR A 163 -3.64 -11.43 6.22
C THR A 163 -2.70 -10.35 6.75
N MET A 164 -2.52 -9.26 6.00
CA MET A 164 -1.78 -8.10 6.53
C MET A 164 -2.59 -7.25 7.51
N CYS A 165 -3.89 -7.50 7.64
CA CYS A 165 -4.76 -6.72 8.51
C CYS A 165 -5.05 -7.47 9.82
N PRO A 166 -4.41 -7.10 10.95
CA PRO A 166 -4.66 -7.75 12.24
C PRO A 166 -6.12 -7.63 12.70
N HIS A 167 -6.79 -6.51 12.41
CA HIS A 167 -8.20 -6.32 12.76
C HIS A 167 -9.14 -7.25 11.99
N SER A 168 -8.84 -7.52 10.71
CA SER A 168 -9.59 -8.49 9.92
C SER A 168 -9.40 -9.91 10.44
N ALA A 169 -8.17 -10.28 10.81
CA ALA A 169 -7.90 -11.59 11.41
C ALA A 169 -8.67 -11.76 12.74
N GLU A 170 -8.55 -10.79 13.64
CA GLU A 170 -9.22 -10.79 14.95
C GLU A 170 -10.74 -10.93 14.80
N TRP A 171 -11.34 -10.11 13.92
CA TRP A 171 -12.78 -10.13 13.70
C TRP A 171 -13.27 -11.47 13.13
N VAL A 172 -12.60 -11.99 12.10
CA VAL A 172 -13.01 -13.26 11.47
C VAL A 172 -12.86 -14.42 12.44
N ASN A 173 -11.72 -14.54 13.11
CA ASN A 173 -11.45 -15.62 14.07
C ASN A 173 -12.49 -15.67 15.20
N ARG A 174 -12.92 -14.51 15.71
CA ARG A 174 -14.00 -14.43 16.71
C ARG A 174 -15.36 -14.90 16.17
N ARG A 175 -15.66 -14.60 14.91
CA ARG A 175 -16.96 -14.90 14.28
C ARG A 175 -17.11 -16.37 13.90
N ILE A 176 -16.06 -16.99 13.38
CA ILE A 176 -16.10 -18.39 12.91
C ILE A 176 -15.70 -19.38 14.01
N GLY A 177 -15.04 -18.91 15.07
CA GLY A 177 -14.42 -19.73 16.10
C GLY A 177 -13.09 -20.32 15.63
N GLY A 178 -12.05 -20.18 16.46
CA GLY A 178 -10.71 -20.72 16.19
C GLY A 178 -9.70 -19.69 15.65
N CYS A 179 -8.57 -20.19 15.15
CA CYS A 179 -7.42 -19.39 14.70
C CYS A 179 -7.15 -19.58 13.20
N HIS A 180 -8.20 -19.50 12.37
CA HIS A 180 -8.10 -19.72 10.92
C HIS A 180 -7.29 -18.63 10.20
N ARG A 181 -7.26 -17.43 10.76
CA ARG A 181 -6.52 -16.28 10.23
C ARG A 181 -5.33 -15.88 11.09
N THR A 182 -4.18 -15.69 10.44
CA THR A 182 -2.97 -15.18 11.11
C THR A 182 -2.53 -13.85 10.48
N PRO A 183 -2.39 -12.78 11.28
CA PRO A 183 -1.75 -11.56 10.82
C PRO A 183 -0.31 -11.84 10.39
N MET A 184 0.08 -11.35 9.21
CA MET A 184 1.43 -11.49 8.68
C MET A 184 1.98 -10.14 8.23
N TRP A 185 3.29 -10.13 8.04
CA TRP A 185 4.06 -9.00 7.56
C TRP A 185 4.30 -9.19 6.06
N GLN A 186 4.57 -8.12 5.33
CA GLN A 186 5.01 -8.29 3.97
C GLN A 186 6.50 -8.65 3.94
N ALA A 187 6.82 -9.88 3.57
CA ALA A 187 8.20 -10.31 3.39
C ALA A 187 8.82 -9.67 2.14
N ILE A 188 10.07 -9.22 2.26
CA ILE A 188 10.88 -8.74 1.14
C ILE A 188 12.14 -9.60 1.11
N PRO A 189 12.46 -10.25 -0.02
CA PRO A 189 13.70 -11.03 -0.12
C PRO A 189 14.92 -10.16 0.19
N GLU A 190 15.77 -10.65 1.09
CA GLU A 190 16.97 -9.94 1.54
C GLU A 190 17.86 -9.43 0.38
N PRO A 191 18.09 -10.18 -0.73
CA PRO A 191 18.88 -9.68 -1.85
C PRO A 191 18.28 -8.45 -2.56
N LEU A 192 17.01 -8.13 -2.32
CA LEU A 192 16.35 -6.94 -2.85
C LEU A 192 16.43 -5.74 -1.89
N ILE A 193 16.76 -5.95 -0.62
CA ILE A 193 16.89 -4.90 0.39
C ILE A 193 18.19 -4.13 0.12
N PRO A 194 18.13 -2.83 -0.21
CA PRO A 194 19.33 -2.05 -0.43
C PRO A 194 20.14 -1.91 0.85
N ARG A 195 21.46 -1.73 0.72
CA ARG A 195 22.32 -1.42 1.87
C ARG A 195 21.84 -0.13 2.56
N PHE A 196 21.93 -0.12 3.88
CA PHE A 196 21.60 1.05 4.68
C PHE A 196 22.47 2.25 4.32
N THR A 197 21.83 3.42 4.32
CA THR A 197 22.46 4.72 4.12
C THR A 197 21.95 5.62 5.25
N PRO A 198 22.83 6.26 6.04
CA PRO A 198 22.43 7.20 7.08
C PRO A 198 21.52 8.30 6.52
N LEU A 199 20.54 8.77 7.28
CA LEU A 199 19.54 9.74 6.81
C LEU A 199 20.19 11.00 6.26
N LYS A 200 21.24 11.51 6.91
CA LYS A 200 21.93 12.72 6.44
C LYS A 200 22.47 12.60 5.01
N ASP A 201 22.90 11.40 4.61
CA ASP A 201 23.55 11.09 3.33
C ASP A 201 22.54 10.70 2.22
N ARG A 202 21.24 10.64 2.55
CA ARG A 202 20.22 10.26 1.58
C ARG A 202 19.93 11.38 0.59
N LYS A 203 19.66 10.97 -0.64
CA LYS A 203 19.50 11.86 -1.80
C LYS A 203 18.19 12.63 -1.80
N PHE A 204 17.11 12.05 -1.27
CA PHE A 204 15.77 12.64 -1.30
C PHE A 204 15.32 12.92 0.12
N ASP A 205 14.59 14.01 0.32
CA ASP A 205 14.06 14.35 1.63
C ASP A 205 12.87 13.44 1.97
N ILE A 206 11.95 13.27 1.03
CA ILE A 206 10.76 12.44 1.25
C ILE A 206 10.38 11.65 0.02
N MET A 207 9.75 10.50 0.24
CA MET A 207 9.06 9.79 -0.81
C MET A 207 7.64 9.37 -0.43
N TYR A 208 6.80 9.22 -1.44
CA TYR A 208 5.50 8.56 -1.33
C TYR A 208 5.33 7.58 -2.48
N MET A 209 4.68 6.46 -2.20
CA MET A 209 4.38 5.47 -3.20
C MET A 209 2.96 4.99 -3.08
N SER A 210 2.18 5.05 -4.17
CA SER A 210 0.83 4.50 -4.21
C SER A 210 0.43 4.12 -5.61
N SER A 211 -0.33 3.04 -5.73
CA SER A 211 -0.97 2.60 -6.97
C SER A 211 -2.41 3.10 -7.12
N PHE A 212 -2.97 3.67 -6.05
CA PHE A 212 -4.37 4.05 -5.98
C PHE A 212 -4.55 5.53 -5.62
N THR A 213 -5.76 5.98 -5.91
CA THR A 213 -6.40 7.27 -5.63
C THR A 213 -5.67 8.15 -4.63
N ILE A 214 -5.35 9.37 -5.06
CA ILE A 214 -4.73 10.39 -4.22
C ILE A 214 -5.82 11.28 -3.67
N ASN A 215 -6.29 10.89 -2.50
CA ASN A 215 -7.43 11.51 -1.86
C ASN A 215 -7.04 11.96 -0.45
N GLY A 216 -7.81 12.90 0.07
CA GLY A 216 -7.72 13.30 1.47
C GLY A 216 -6.34 13.80 1.89
N PRO A 217 -5.84 13.37 3.06
CA PRO A 217 -4.56 13.84 3.61
C PRO A 217 -3.37 13.64 2.66
N VAL A 218 -3.36 12.56 1.88
CA VAL A 218 -2.29 12.28 0.90
C VAL A 218 -2.28 13.33 -0.20
N ARG A 219 -3.46 13.74 -0.68
CA ARG A 219 -3.58 14.76 -1.72
C ARG A 219 -2.95 16.06 -1.26
N LEU A 220 -3.34 16.55 -0.08
CA LEU A 220 -2.80 17.78 0.50
C LEU A 220 -1.29 17.68 0.72
N ALA A 221 -0.81 16.56 1.28
CA ALA A 221 0.63 16.33 1.44
C ALA A 221 1.39 16.46 0.11
N LEU A 222 0.90 15.80 -0.95
CA LEU A 222 1.55 15.83 -2.26
C LEU A 222 1.44 17.19 -2.95
N THR A 223 0.33 17.92 -2.82
CA THR A 223 0.11 19.19 -3.53
C THR A 223 0.61 20.43 -2.81
N GLU A 224 0.68 20.39 -1.49
CA GLU A 224 0.95 21.57 -0.65
C GLU A 224 2.26 21.48 0.13
N VAL A 225 2.71 20.26 0.48
CA VAL A 225 3.91 20.06 1.30
C VAL A 225 5.10 19.62 0.45
N PHE A 226 4.95 18.52 -0.29
CA PHE A 226 6.04 17.91 -1.06
C PHE A 226 6.78 18.86 -2.00
N PRO A 227 6.14 19.82 -2.70
CA PRO A 227 6.84 20.73 -3.61
C PRO A 227 7.92 21.61 -2.96
N SER A 228 7.91 21.75 -1.63
CA SER A 228 8.95 22.48 -0.88
C SER A 228 10.20 21.64 -0.58
N PHE A 229 10.22 20.36 -0.97
CA PHE A 229 11.28 19.40 -0.63
C PHE A 229 11.82 18.71 -1.88
N ASN A 230 13.00 18.09 -1.76
CA ASN A 230 13.51 17.19 -2.80
C ASN A 230 12.79 15.82 -2.70
N TYR A 231 11.60 15.74 -3.28
CA TYR A 231 10.70 14.60 -3.10
C TYR A 231 10.75 13.56 -4.23
N ARG A 232 10.25 12.36 -3.94
CA ARG A 232 9.92 11.33 -4.94
C ARG A 232 8.49 10.84 -4.78
N TRP A 233 7.75 10.82 -5.87
CA TRP A 233 6.44 10.19 -5.92
C TRP A 233 6.43 9.06 -6.94
N VAL A 234 6.26 7.84 -6.43
CA VAL A 234 6.25 6.60 -7.21
C VAL A 234 4.81 6.09 -7.38
N THR A 235 4.37 5.88 -8.61
CA THR A 235 3.03 5.34 -8.91
C THR A 235 3.05 4.42 -10.13
N ASP A 236 2.08 3.52 -10.23
CA ASP A 236 1.82 2.68 -11.40
C ASP A 236 0.76 3.28 -12.35
N ARG A 237 0.02 4.30 -11.90
CA ARG A 237 -1.09 4.95 -12.60
C ARG A 237 -0.87 6.43 -12.81
N ARG A 238 -1.21 6.89 -14.03
CA ARG A 238 -1.30 8.31 -14.38
C ARG A 238 -2.67 8.71 -13.87
N ILE A 239 -2.73 9.77 -13.09
CA ILE A 239 -3.99 10.26 -12.54
C ILE A 239 -4.37 11.49 -13.38
N PRO A 240 -5.31 11.35 -14.34
CA PRO A 240 -5.74 12.48 -15.14
C PRO A 240 -6.33 13.57 -14.24
N GLY A 241 -5.98 14.83 -14.48
CA GLY A 241 -6.52 15.96 -13.71
C GLY A 241 -5.91 16.17 -12.32
N PHE A 242 -4.96 15.33 -11.88
CA PHE A 242 -4.13 15.69 -10.72
C PHE A 242 -3.27 16.90 -11.12
N ALA A 243 -3.33 17.96 -10.30
CA ALA A 243 -2.90 19.31 -10.65
C ALA A 243 -1.56 19.35 -11.43
N PRO A 244 -1.43 20.19 -12.47
CA PRO A 244 -0.26 20.24 -13.36
C PRO A 244 1.07 20.61 -12.67
N LYS A 245 1.08 20.82 -11.35
CA LYS A 245 2.27 21.19 -10.57
C LYS A 245 2.92 20.00 -9.84
N VAL A 246 2.23 18.86 -9.71
CA VAL A 246 2.77 17.69 -9.00
C VAL A 246 2.68 16.49 -9.91
N HIS A 247 3.83 16.14 -10.47
CA HIS A 247 3.97 14.97 -11.33
C HIS A 247 4.60 13.84 -10.55
N ALA A 248 4.10 12.63 -10.81
CA ALA A 248 4.81 11.42 -10.40
C ALA A 248 6.24 11.49 -10.95
N THR A 249 7.22 11.42 -10.06
CA THR A 249 8.64 11.45 -10.43
C THR A 249 9.09 10.12 -11.00
N ASP A 250 8.41 9.03 -10.63
CA ASP A 250 8.76 7.68 -10.99
C ASP A 250 7.49 6.87 -11.33
N PHE A 251 7.45 6.32 -12.54
CA PHE A 251 6.27 5.65 -13.07
C PHE A 251 6.52 4.17 -13.35
N ARG A 252 5.60 3.27 -12.95
CA ARG A 252 5.62 1.81 -13.18
C ARG A 252 6.98 1.17 -12.88
N LYS A 253 7.51 1.44 -11.69
CA LYS A 253 8.81 0.91 -11.26
C LYS A 253 8.67 -0.50 -10.67
N SER A 254 9.63 -1.37 -10.96
CA SER A 254 9.75 -2.71 -10.34
C SER A 254 9.95 -2.60 -8.82
N LEU A 255 9.64 -3.66 -8.06
CA LEU A 255 9.89 -3.71 -6.60
C LEU A 255 11.33 -3.26 -6.27
N ARG A 256 12.34 -3.83 -6.93
CA ARG A 256 13.75 -3.46 -6.72
C ARG A 256 13.97 -1.96 -6.86
N ARG A 257 13.38 -1.34 -7.89
CA ARG A 257 13.53 0.11 -8.09
C ARG A 257 12.76 0.93 -7.05
N ARG A 258 11.60 0.45 -6.58
CA ARG A 258 10.85 1.07 -5.48
C ARG A 258 11.69 1.07 -4.20
N LEU A 259 12.23 -0.08 -3.81
CA LEU A 259 13.12 -0.20 -2.65
C LEU A 259 14.35 0.69 -2.74
N MET A 260 14.98 0.77 -3.92
CA MET A 260 16.12 1.67 -4.16
C MET A 260 15.77 3.16 -4.03
N VAL A 261 14.54 3.57 -4.35
CA VAL A 261 14.11 4.96 -4.13
C VAL A 261 13.86 5.18 -2.65
N THR A 262 13.18 4.24 -1.98
CA THR A 262 12.91 4.29 -0.54
C THR A 262 14.19 4.38 0.28
N SER A 263 15.21 3.55 -0.01
CA SER A 263 16.50 3.57 0.72
C SER A 263 17.31 4.85 0.52
N ARG A 264 17.04 5.58 -0.58
CA ARG A 264 17.66 6.88 -0.89
C ARG A 264 16.84 8.06 -0.37
N SER A 265 15.73 7.83 0.30
CA SER A 265 14.84 8.85 0.83
C SER A 265 14.95 8.90 2.35
N ARG A 266 15.10 10.09 2.94
CA ARG A 266 15.15 10.27 4.40
C ARG A 266 13.85 9.81 5.03
N MET A 267 12.75 10.31 4.48
CA MET A 267 11.40 10.02 4.95
C MET A 267 10.62 9.21 3.93
N ALA A 268 9.72 8.36 4.42
CA ALA A 268 8.69 7.71 3.63
C ALA A 268 7.31 8.09 4.21
N LEU A 269 6.46 8.69 3.38
CA LEU A 269 5.09 9.00 3.76
C LEU A 269 4.25 7.73 3.75
N ILE A 270 3.69 7.38 4.91
CA ILE A 270 2.89 6.18 5.12
C ILE A 270 1.46 6.59 5.44
N VAL A 271 0.51 5.98 4.74
CA VAL A 271 -0.91 6.07 5.11
C VAL A 271 -1.49 4.68 5.08
N ASN A 272 -1.93 4.22 6.24
CA ASN A 272 -2.48 2.87 6.44
C ASN A 272 -4.01 2.90 6.37
N ALA A 273 -4.54 3.68 5.44
CA ALA A 273 -5.96 3.77 5.18
C ALA A 273 -6.27 3.85 3.68
N VAL A 274 -7.43 3.33 3.29
CA VAL A 274 -8.05 3.58 1.99
C VAL A 274 -9.06 4.69 2.14
N PHE A 275 -8.96 5.72 1.31
CA PHE A 275 -9.90 6.83 1.30
C PHE A 275 -10.85 6.75 0.10
N TYR A 276 -12.16 6.83 0.38
CA TYR A 276 -13.21 6.89 -0.64
C TYR A 276 -13.65 8.35 -0.84
N ASP A 277 -13.63 8.81 -2.10
CA ASP A 277 -13.97 10.20 -2.49
C ASP A 277 -15.46 10.51 -2.41
N ASN A 278 -16.30 9.48 -2.48
CA ASN A 278 -17.74 9.62 -2.39
C ASN A 278 -18.30 8.75 -1.25
N PRO A 279 -18.14 9.19 0.01
CA PRO A 279 -18.59 8.42 1.15
C PRO A 279 -20.05 8.03 1.05
N SER A 280 -20.95 8.90 0.58
CA SER A 280 -22.39 8.59 0.52
C SER A 280 -22.71 7.40 -0.40
N GLN A 281 -22.02 7.28 -1.53
CA GLN A 281 -22.18 6.15 -2.45
C GLN A 281 -21.77 4.82 -1.79
N HIS A 282 -20.69 4.83 -1.02
CA HIS A 282 -20.23 3.62 -0.35
C HIS A 282 -20.85 3.40 1.02
N MET A 283 -21.39 4.44 1.66
CA MET A 283 -21.91 4.37 3.02
C MET A 283 -23.08 3.40 3.13
N HIS A 284 -23.91 3.28 2.10
CA HIS A 284 -24.95 2.24 2.06
C HIS A 284 -24.37 0.82 2.06
N GLU A 285 -23.25 0.60 1.38
CA GLU A 285 -22.54 -0.69 1.35
C GLU A 285 -21.84 -0.99 2.69
N PHE A 286 -21.48 0.05 3.43
CA PHE A 286 -20.72 -0.03 4.68
C PHE A 286 -21.60 -0.08 5.93
N GLN A 287 -22.67 0.71 6.01
CA GLN A 287 -23.55 0.79 7.17
C GLN A 287 -24.22 -0.54 7.52
N GLY A 288 -24.43 -1.41 6.53
CA GLY A 288 -25.00 -2.74 6.73
C GLY A 288 -24.02 -3.79 7.27
N ARG A 289 -22.71 -3.50 7.33
CA ARG A 289 -21.69 -4.53 7.59
C ARG A 289 -21.43 -4.73 9.08
N PRO A 290 -21.57 -5.96 9.61
CA PRO A 290 -21.34 -6.23 11.01
C PRO A 290 -19.91 -5.92 11.46
N ILE A 291 -18.88 -6.13 10.61
CA ILE A 291 -17.49 -5.80 10.97
C ILE A 291 -17.32 -4.34 11.36
N LEU A 292 -17.98 -3.42 10.65
CA LEU A 292 -17.87 -1.99 10.90
C LEU A 292 -18.55 -1.58 12.21
N ARG A 293 -19.63 -2.28 12.59
CA ARG A 293 -20.36 -2.03 13.84
C ARG A 293 -19.71 -2.70 15.05
N SER A 294 -19.12 -3.87 14.88
CA SER A 294 -18.69 -4.74 15.99
C SER A 294 -17.22 -4.56 16.37
N HIS A 295 -16.37 -4.05 15.49
CA HIS A 295 -14.94 -3.97 15.75
C HIS A 295 -14.47 -2.52 16.00
N PRO A 296 -13.85 -2.19 17.16
CA PRO A 296 -13.50 -0.82 17.55
C PRO A 296 -12.66 -0.03 16.54
N ALA A 297 -11.67 -0.68 15.91
CA ALA A 297 -10.87 -0.08 14.85
C ALA A 297 -11.68 0.45 13.65
N PHE A 298 -12.95 0.04 13.55
CA PHE A 298 -13.88 0.46 12.52
C PHE A 298 -14.99 1.40 12.99
N HIS A 299 -15.11 1.67 14.29
CA HIS A 299 -16.17 2.53 14.83
C HIS A 299 -16.06 3.96 14.34
N GLN A 300 -14.83 4.43 14.12
CA GLN A 300 -14.57 5.73 13.50
C GLN A 300 -15.17 5.87 12.09
N PHE A 301 -15.58 4.78 11.43
CA PHE A 301 -16.21 4.79 10.11
C PHE A 301 -17.74 4.87 10.16
N VAL A 302 -18.35 4.49 11.28
CA VAL A 302 -19.80 4.47 11.46
C VAL A 302 -20.33 5.82 11.95
N ASP A 303 -19.51 6.59 12.69
CA ASP A 303 -19.87 7.93 13.17
C ASP A 303 -19.04 9.01 12.43
N VAL A 304 -19.62 9.59 11.38
CA VAL A 304 -19.04 10.73 10.64
C VAL A 304 -18.97 12.02 11.50
N SER A 305 -19.66 12.06 12.64
CA SER A 305 -19.88 13.28 13.42
C SER A 305 -19.02 13.40 14.69
N LYS A 306 -18.44 12.30 15.22
CA LYS A 306 -17.69 12.30 16.48
C LYS A 306 -16.23 11.83 16.35
N GLY A 307 -15.32 12.55 16.99
CA GLY A 307 -13.93 12.12 17.22
C GLY A 307 -12.97 12.17 16.03
N ARG A 308 -13.44 12.50 14.82
CA ARG A 308 -12.55 12.56 13.64
C ARG A 308 -11.70 13.84 13.63
N PRO A 309 -10.41 13.75 13.26
CA PRO A 309 -9.63 14.90 12.83
C PRO A 309 -10.42 15.71 11.78
N PRO A 310 -10.37 17.06 11.80
CA PRO A 310 -11.12 17.89 10.84
C PRO A 310 -10.91 17.49 9.38
N ALA A 311 -9.71 17.01 9.03
CA ALA A 311 -9.35 16.52 7.70
C ALA A 311 -10.08 15.24 7.24
N LEU A 312 -10.74 14.51 8.16
CA LEU A 312 -11.43 13.24 7.90
C LEU A 312 -12.96 13.33 8.05
N LYS A 313 -13.51 14.50 8.41
CA LYS A 313 -14.96 14.66 8.64
C LYS A 313 -15.80 14.43 7.38
N SER A 314 -15.24 14.69 6.21
CA SER A 314 -15.91 14.52 4.91
C SER A 314 -15.50 13.26 4.14
N MET A 315 -14.68 12.37 4.75
CA MET A 315 -14.09 11.25 4.04
C MET A 315 -14.32 9.94 4.77
N LEU A 316 -14.63 8.89 4.02
CA LEU A 316 -14.59 7.55 4.56
C LEU A 316 -13.18 7.01 4.36
N ALA A 317 -12.46 6.83 5.47
CA ALA A 317 -11.22 6.06 5.49
C ALA A 317 -11.57 4.60 5.86
N VAL A 318 -10.71 3.64 5.56
CA VAL A 318 -10.83 2.25 6.05
C VAL A 318 -9.41 1.81 6.40
N PRO A 319 -9.14 1.20 7.57
CA PRO A 319 -7.80 0.84 7.99
C PRO A 319 -7.31 -0.22 7.03
N GLN A 320 -6.16 -0.02 6.40
CA GLN A 320 -5.51 -1.02 5.59
C GLN A 320 -4.02 -0.80 5.68
N LEU A 321 -3.32 -1.73 6.35
CA LEU A 321 -1.87 -1.72 6.37
C LEU A 321 -1.36 -1.87 4.93
N LYS A 322 -0.41 -1.03 4.54
CA LYS A 322 0.14 -1.03 3.18
C LYS A 322 1.55 -1.60 3.17
N SER A 323 1.88 -2.27 2.07
CA SER A 323 3.21 -2.81 1.77
C SER A 323 4.35 -1.82 2.05
N ARG A 324 4.13 -0.56 1.65
CA ARG A 324 5.06 0.56 1.82
C ARG A 324 5.57 0.75 3.25
N THR A 325 4.80 0.35 4.28
CA THR A 325 5.23 0.42 5.68
C THR A 325 6.43 -0.49 5.92
N PHE A 326 6.34 -1.74 5.47
CA PHE A 326 7.43 -2.71 5.58
C PHE A 326 8.60 -2.34 4.65
N GLU A 327 8.31 -1.88 3.43
CA GLU A 327 9.33 -1.39 2.50
C GLU A 327 10.14 -0.23 3.11
N ALA A 328 9.49 0.72 3.79
CA ALA A 328 10.15 1.84 4.46
C ALA A 328 11.03 1.39 5.64
N ALA A 329 10.50 0.52 6.50
CA ALA A 329 11.22 -0.02 7.64
C ALA A 329 12.49 -0.78 7.21
N MET A 330 12.39 -1.68 6.22
CA MET A 330 13.54 -2.45 5.73
C MET A 330 14.58 -1.59 5.00
N CYS A 331 14.14 -0.52 4.34
CA CYS A 331 15.04 0.47 3.73
C CYS A 331 15.58 1.51 4.73
N GLY A 332 15.22 1.40 6.02
CA GLY A 332 15.60 2.32 7.09
C GLY A 332 15.14 3.77 6.87
N ALA A 333 14.07 4.01 6.11
CA ALA A 333 13.51 5.35 5.95
C ALA A 333 12.66 5.72 7.15
N LEU A 334 12.76 6.97 7.62
CA LEU A 334 11.91 7.47 8.69
C LEU A 334 10.45 7.41 8.24
N MET A 335 9.64 6.62 8.96
CA MET A 335 8.24 6.42 8.62
C MET A 335 7.41 7.61 9.12
N MET A 336 6.89 8.41 8.18
CA MET A 336 6.01 9.55 8.44
C MET A 336 4.55 9.11 8.28
N VAL A 337 3.90 8.72 9.36
CA VAL A 337 2.64 7.97 9.34
C VAL A 337 1.46 8.88 9.60
N PHE A 338 0.47 8.86 8.72
CA PHE A 338 -0.78 9.58 8.98
C PHE A 338 -1.54 8.93 10.14
N ASN A 339 -1.93 9.73 11.13
CA ASN A 339 -2.80 9.24 12.19
C ASN A 339 -4.25 9.12 11.67
N ASP A 340 -4.64 7.89 11.34
CA ASP A 340 -5.98 7.55 10.86
C ASP A 340 -6.92 7.06 11.97
N GLY A 341 -6.50 7.15 13.24
CA GLY A 341 -7.24 6.69 14.42
C GLY A 341 -7.40 5.17 14.58
N SER A 342 -6.98 4.37 13.59
CA SER A 342 -7.05 2.91 13.67
C SER A 342 -5.85 2.30 14.39
N ASN A 343 -4.72 3.02 14.41
CA ASN A 343 -3.46 2.61 15.00
C ASN A 343 -2.99 1.22 14.53
N ILE A 344 -3.36 0.81 13.31
CA ILE A 344 -3.02 -0.53 12.79
C ILE A 344 -1.50 -0.76 12.73
N ILE A 345 -0.72 0.31 12.54
CA ILE A 345 0.74 0.25 12.52
C ILE A 345 1.33 -0.12 13.89
N GLU A 346 0.65 0.24 14.99
CA GLU A 346 1.11 0.00 16.36
C GLU A 346 1.11 -1.49 16.74
N LYS A 347 0.51 -2.34 15.91
CA LYS A 347 0.62 -3.80 16.03
C LYS A 347 2.00 -4.33 15.60
N TYR A 348 2.79 -3.50 14.92
CA TYR A 348 4.06 -3.87 14.31
C TYR A 348 5.22 -2.97 14.76
N TYR A 349 4.95 -1.70 15.03
CA TYR A 349 5.95 -0.69 15.34
C TYR A 349 5.54 0.20 16.52
N GLU A 350 6.50 0.82 17.20
CA GLU A 350 6.29 1.71 18.33
C GLU A 350 6.36 3.19 17.91
N PRO A 351 5.34 4.02 18.26
CA PRO A 351 5.34 5.44 17.94
C PRO A 351 6.50 6.17 18.63
N ASP A 352 6.98 7.23 18.00
CA ASP A 352 8.08 8.09 18.44
C ASP A 352 9.45 7.38 18.61
N THR A 353 9.49 6.08 18.35
CA THR A 353 10.72 5.26 18.33
C THR A 353 11.00 4.76 16.92
N GLU A 354 9.98 4.18 16.25
CA GLU A 354 10.14 3.55 14.94
C GLU A 354 9.43 4.32 13.82
N PHE A 355 8.48 5.18 14.18
CA PHE A 355 7.77 6.05 13.26
C PHE A 355 7.26 7.30 13.96
N ILE A 356 6.89 8.31 13.17
CA ILE A 356 6.34 9.58 13.67
C ILE A 356 4.95 9.78 13.08
N TYR A 357 3.98 10.08 13.92
CA TYR A 357 2.65 10.44 13.46
C TYR A 357 2.60 11.84 12.86
N TRP A 358 1.71 12.07 11.90
CA TRP A 358 1.26 13.41 11.50
C TRP A 358 -0.26 13.48 11.37
N TYR A 359 -0.83 14.65 11.61
CA TYR A 359 -2.28 14.84 11.76
C TYR A 359 -2.91 15.67 10.64
N ASN A 360 -2.13 16.56 10.03
CA ASN A 360 -2.56 17.42 8.92
C ASN A 360 -1.34 17.91 8.13
N HIS A 361 -1.56 18.63 7.03
CA HIS A 361 -0.48 19.08 6.15
C HIS A 361 0.48 20.10 6.83
N THR A 362 -0.02 20.94 7.74
CA THR A 362 0.80 21.90 8.48
C THR A 362 1.75 21.19 9.43
N ASP A 363 1.23 20.25 10.21
CA ASP A 363 2.02 19.41 11.13
C ASP A 363 3.03 18.53 10.37
N LEU A 364 2.61 17.93 9.25
CA LEU A 364 3.51 17.18 8.37
C LEU A 364 4.66 18.08 7.89
N LYS A 365 4.37 19.29 7.42
CA LYS A 365 5.41 20.22 6.97
C LYS A 365 6.40 20.56 8.08
N GLN A 366 5.91 20.90 9.27
CA GLN A 366 6.77 21.24 10.42
C GLN A 366 7.71 20.09 10.78
N LYS A 367 7.19 18.86 10.85
CA LYS A 367 8.02 17.67 11.14
C LYS A 367 9.02 17.39 10.04
N MET A 368 8.64 17.56 8.77
CA MET A 368 9.57 17.38 7.65
C MET A 368 10.68 18.44 7.64
N ASP A 369 10.36 19.70 7.91
CA ASP A 369 11.36 20.78 8.05
C ASP A 369 12.36 20.42 9.14
N ASP A 370 11.88 19.88 10.26
CA ASP A 370 12.71 19.46 11.39
C ASP A 370 13.66 18.30 11.05
N VAL A 371 13.14 17.26 10.41
CA VAL A 371 13.94 16.11 9.95
C VAL A 371 15.02 16.54 8.95
N VAL A 372 14.70 17.46 8.03
CA VAL A 372 15.68 17.97 7.06
C VAL A 372 16.77 18.81 7.73
N ALA A 373 16.41 19.62 8.73
CA ALA A 373 17.35 20.43 9.48
C ALA A 373 18.23 19.60 10.42
N ARG A 374 17.68 18.54 11.03
CA ARG A 374 18.31 17.76 12.09
C ARG A 374 18.20 16.23 11.86
N PRO A 375 18.68 15.69 10.72
CA PRO A 375 18.48 14.29 10.37
C PRO A 375 19.11 13.31 11.35
N HIS A 376 20.19 13.71 12.04
CA HIS A 376 20.91 12.90 13.04
C HIS A 376 20.10 12.62 14.31
N VAL A 377 19.04 13.40 14.58
CA VAL A 377 18.13 13.13 15.72
C VAL A 377 17.24 11.93 15.45
N TYR A 378 17.07 11.56 14.17
CA TYR A 378 16.14 10.55 13.69
C TYR A 378 16.83 9.31 13.09
N GLU A 379 18.17 9.26 13.14
CA GLU A 379 18.96 8.06 12.82
C GLU A 379 18.93 7.08 13.99
#